data_AF-A0A495SQU0-F1
#
_entry.id   AF-A0A495SQU0-F1
#
_cell.length_a   1.000
_cell.length_b   1.000
_cell.length_c   1.000
_cell.angle_alpha   90.00
_cell.angle_beta   90.00
_cell.angle_gamma   90.00
#
_symmetry.space_group_name_H-M   'P 1'
#
loop_
_entity.id
_entity.type
_entity.pdbx_description
1 polymer ?
#
loop_
_entity_poly.entity_id
_entity_poly.type
_entity_poly.pdbx_seq_one_letter_code
_entity_poly.pdbx_strand_id
1 'polypeptide(L)'
;MKKALLICSLAAYSFMSSQDIKFKDDHVFIDKNKCMKYTSKDMTSHNTFYSLNGDKIFYIDVAENKRGEGYFKIQFTGSDEIITALPTAMNFRKGFIANMIEEGVLDPKNCQVNLSNVKTFKDRYNKNFEDTDTTVIINNAPADSRPRNGVNIRIGG
;
A
#
# COMPACT_ATOMS: atom_id res chain seq x y z
N MET A 1 -28.47 -19.74 -51.78
CA MET A 1 -28.12 -20.29 -50.45
C MET A 1 -26.95 -19.48 -49.90
N LYS A 2 -27.18 -18.71 -48.83
CA LYS A 2 -26.48 -18.77 -47.52
C LYS A 2 -24.93 -18.78 -47.68
N LYS A 3 -24.15 -17.82 -47.19
CA LYS A 3 -24.19 -17.16 -45.87
C LYS A 3 -23.40 -15.84 -45.92
N ALA A 4 -24.07 -14.73 -45.61
CA ALA A 4 -23.46 -13.59 -44.93
C ALA A 4 -23.84 -13.71 -43.45
N LEU A 5 -22.88 -13.75 -42.55
CA LEU A 5 -23.02 -13.43 -41.11
C LEU A 5 -21.61 -13.40 -40.53
N LEU A 6 -21.02 -12.21 -40.51
CA LEU A 6 -21.00 -11.29 -39.36
C LEU A 6 -19.80 -11.57 -38.47
N ILE A 7 -18.71 -10.91 -38.88
CA ILE A 7 -17.54 -10.56 -38.09
C ILE A 7 -18.02 -9.59 -37.00
N CYS A 8 -18.53 -10.10 -35.89
CA CYS A 8 -18.92 -9.32 -34.72
C CYS A 8 -18.69 -10.16 -33.47
N SER A 9 -17.50 -10.08 -32.85
CA SER A 9 -17.32 -10.30 -31.40
C SER A 9 -15.88 -10.27 -30.86
N LEU A 10 -14.83 -10.11 -31.68
CA LEU A 10 -13.47 -9.81 -31.14
C LEU A 10 -13.19 -8.31 -31.12
N ALA A 11 -14.12 -7.56 -30.54
CA ALA A 11 -13.85 -6.25 -29.96
C ALA A 11 -13.86 -6.39 -28.43
N ALA A 12 -13.25 -7.46 -27.90
CA ALA A 12 -12.67 -7.42 -26.58
C ALA A 12 -11.42 -6.54 -26.68
N TYR A 13 -11.66 -5.23 -26.83
CA TYR A 13 -10.65 -4.23 -26.51
C TYR A 13 -10.32 -4.47 -25.04
N SER A 14 -9.26 -5.23 -24.83
CA SER A 14 -8.36 -5.07 -23.70
C SER A 14 -7.91 -3.61 -23.70
N PHE A 15 -8.78 -2.73 -23.19
CA PHE A 15 -8.37 -1.48 -22.58
C PHE A 15 -7.60 -1.88 -21.31
N MET A 16 -6.39 -2.42 -21.50
CA MET A 16 -5.33 -2.32 -20.51
C MET A 16 -4.86 -0.86 -20.54
N SER A 17 -5.78 0.05 -20.20
CA SER A 17 -5.43 1.42 -19.88
C SER A 17 -4.70 1.33 -18.54
N SER A 18 -3.38 1.22 -18.61
CA SER A 18 -2.53 1.52 -17.46
C SER A 18 -2.90 2.95 -17.03
N GLN A 19 -3.57 3.07 -15.88
CA GLN A 19 -4.09 4.35 -15.40
C GLN A 19 -2.92 5.33 -15.26
N ASP A 20 -3.00 6.47 -15.93
CA ASP A 20 -1.93 7.47 -15.94
C ASP A 20 -2.01 8.32 -14.67
N ILE A 21 -1.31 7.87 -13.62
CA ILE A 21 -1.26 8.56 -12.32
C ILE A 21 -0.02 9.46 -12.24
N LYS A 22 -0.24 10.76 -12.12
CA LYS A 22 0.81 11.79 -12.06
C LYS A 22 0.66 12.66 -10.83
N PHE A 23 1.80 13.00 -10.21
CA PHE A 23 1.89 13.97 -9.12
C PHE A 23 2.56 15.22 -9.70
N LYS A 24 1.90 16.38 -9.63
CA LYS A 24 2.41 17.65 -10.19
C LYS A 24 1.81 18.83 -9.42
N ASP A 25 2.64 19.81 -9.08
CA ASP A 25 2.24 21.09 -8.45
C ASP A 25 1.19 20.90 -7.36
N ASP A 26 1.48 20.04 -6.36
CA ASP A 26 0.60 19.65 -5.24
C ASP A 26 -0.71 18.88 -5.56
N HIS A 27 -0.91 18.50 -6.81
CA HIS A 27 -2.07 17.73 -7.25
C HIS A 27 -1.72 16.32 -7.73
N VAL A 28 -2.66 15.40 -7.57
CA VAL A 28 -2.67 14.11 -8.25
C VAL A 28 -3.61 14.20 -9.45
N PHE A 29 -3.11 13.75 -10.59
CA PHE A 29 -3.85 13.61 -11.83
C PHE A 29 -4.03 12.12 -12.13
N ILE A 30 -5.25 11.73 -12.51
CA ILE A 30 -5.60 10.39 -12.99
C ILE A 30 -6.11 10.57 -14.41
N ASP A 31 -5.47 9.89 -15.37
CA ASP A 31 -5.79 10.00 -16.81
C ASP A 31 -5.87 11.46 -17.29
N LYS A 32 -4.90 12.26 -16.83
CA LYS A 32 -4.77 13.72 -17.09
C LYS A 32 -5.83 14.60 -16.43
N ASN A 33 -6.81 14.03 -15.74
CA ASN A 33 -7.79 14.79 -14.97
C ASN A 33 -7.24 15.10 -13.58
N LYS A 34 -7.29 16.37 -13.18
CA LYS A 34 -6.97 16.79 -11.82
C LYS A 34 -8.00 16.15 -10.87
N CYS A 35 -7.54 15.39 -9.88
CA CYS A 35 -8.43 14.53 -9.10
C CYS A 35 -8.38 14.79 -7.59
N MET A 36 -7.20 14.98 -7.02
CA MET A 36 -7.04 15.30 -5.59
C MET A 36 -5.83 16.22 -5.37
N LYS A 37 -5.80 16.88 -4.21
CA LYS A 37 -4.65 17.63 -3.72
C LYS A 37 -3.86 16.78 -2.74
N TYR A 38 -2.57 17.01 -2.60
CA TYR A 38 -1.77 16.41 -1.54
C TYR A 38 -0.87 17.45 -0.89
N THR A 39 -0.77 17.42 0.42
CA THR A 39 0.26 18.16 1.15
C THR A 39 1.38 17.22 1.53
N SER A 40 2.60 17.64 1.24
CA SER A 40 3.81 16.94 1.59
C SER A 40 4.73 17.98 2.23
N LYS A 41 4.92 17.91 3.55
CA LYS A 41 5.93 18.74 4.24
C LYS A 41 7.34 18.41 3.71
N ASP A 42 7.50 17.15 3.34
CA ASP A 42 8.60 16.52 2.66
C ASP A 42 8.03 15.27 1.95
N MET A 43 8.50 14.92 0.74
CA MET A 43 7.98 13.74 0.00
C MET A 43 8.36 12.41 0.67
N THR A 44 8.86 12.45 1.89
CA THR A 44 9.50 11.35 2.60
C THR A 44 8.72 10.88 3.82
N SER A 45 7.94 11.73 4.50
CA SER A 45 7.53 11.41 5.89
C SER A 45 6.02 11.35 6.10
N HIS A 46 5.30 12.44 5.78
CA HIS A 46 3.88 12.56 6.06
C HIS A 46 3.14 13.18 4.88
N ASN A 47 2.12 12.49 4.39
CA ASN A 47 1.36 12.91 3.23
C ASN A 47 -0.12 12.86 3.57
N THR A 48 -0.81 13.98 3.40
CA THR A 48 -2.28 14.03 3.50
C THR A 48 -2.85 14.33 2.14
N PHE A 49 -3.83 13.55 1.73
CA PHE A 49 -4.53 13.68 0.46
C PHE A 49 -5.92 14.27 0.71
N TYR A 50 -6.31 15.21 -0.12
CA TYR A 50 -7.54 15.99 0.02
C TYR A 50 -8.36 15.97 -1.27
N SER A 51 -9.68 16.07 -1.13
CA SER A 51 -10.57 16.37 -2.25
C SER A 51 -10.20 17.73 -2.84
N LEU A 52 -10.65 17.99 -4.07
CA LEU A 52 -10.44 19.32 -4.66
C LEU A 52 -11.12 20.43 -3.86
N ASN A 53 -12.19 20.08 -3.12
CA ASN A 53 -12.93 20.96 -2.21
C ASN A 53 -12.22 21.17 -0.86
N GLY A 54 -11.19 20.38 -0.54
CA GLY A 54 -10.38 20.51 0.67
C GLY A 54 -10.69 19.51 1.78
N ASP A 55 -11.59 18.55 1.55
CA ASP A 55 -11.90 17.50 2.53
C ASP A 55 -10.76 16.49 2.59
N LYS A 56 -10.38 16.04 3.78
CA LYS A 56 -9.38 14.97 3.92
C LYS A 56 -9.93 13.66 3.37
N ILE A 57 -9.12 12.96 2.58
CA ILE A 57 -9.46 11.67 1.99
C ILE A 57 -8.72 10.56 2.74
N PHE A 58 -7.39 10.57 2.68
CA PHE A 58 -6.54 9.60 3.38
C PHE A 58 -5.18 10.21 3.68
N TYR A 59 -4.41 9.55 4.54
CA TYR A 59 -3.06 9.96 4.92
C TYR A 59 -2.11 8.77 4.88
N ILE A 60 -0.86 9.07 4.58
CA ILE A 60 0.26 8.13 4.56
C ILE A 60 1.32 8.68 5.50
N ASP A 61 1.60 7.93 6.56
CA ASP A 61 2.62 8.23 7.56
C ASP A 61 3.74 7.18 7.50
N VAL A 62 4.98 7.62 7.68
CA VAL A 62 6.10 6.70 7.95
C VAL A 62 6.08 6.30 9.42
N ALA A 63 6.27 5.01 9.66
CA ALA A 63 6.47 4.42 10.98
C ALA A 63 7.66 3.45 10.92
N GLU A 64 8.13 3.04 12.09
CA GLU A 64 9.26 2.12 12.25
C GLU A 64 8.86 1.01 13.22
N ASN A 65 9.26 -0.24 12.95
CA ASN A 65 9.05 -1.34 13.90
C ASN A 65 10.20 -1.40 14.92
N LYS A 66 10.14 -2.30 15.90
CA LYS A 66 11.17 -2.37 16.95
C LYS A 66 12.56 -2.78 16.44
N ARG A 67 12.65 -3.31 15.22
CA ARG A 67 13.91 -3.70 14.56
C ARG A 67 14.55 -2.57 13.78
N GLY A 68 13.89 -1.41 13.70
CA GLY A 68 14.33 -0.28 12.91
C GLY A 68 13.87 -0.32 11.45
N GLU A 69 12.95 -1.21 11.09
CA GLU A 69 12.46 -1.33 9.72
C GLU A 69 11.30 -0.35 9.50
N GLY A 70 11.49 0.58 8.57
CA GLY A 70 10.46 1.54 8.18
C GLY A 70 9.30 0.89 7.42
N TYR A 71 8.10 1.40 7.62
CA TYR A 71 6.89 1.03 6.89
C TYR A 71 5.92 2.22 6.78
N PHE A 72 4.98 2.14 5.85
CA PHE A 72 3.92 3.13 5.71
C PHE A 72 2.66 2.67 6.46
N LYS A 73 2.04 3.60 7.19
CA LYS A 73 0.68 3.50 7.70
C LYS A 73 -0.23 4.33 6.82
N ILE A 74 -1.30 3.72 6.33
CA ILE A 74 -2.33 4.37 5.54
C ILE A 74 -3.64 4.26 6.29
N GLN A 75 -4.35 5.39 6.41
CA GLN A 75 -5.67 5.43 7.00
C GLN A 75 -6.58 6.37 6.22
N PHE A 76 -7.83 5.95 6.06
CA PHE A 76 -8.86 6.69 5.34
C PHE A 76 -9.72 7.49 6.32
N THR A 77 -10.11 8.69 5.90
CA THR A 77 -11.04 9.51 6.66
C THR A 77 -12.40 8.82 6.68
N GLY A 78 -12.97 8.61 7.86
CA GLY A 78 -14.23 7.89 8.03
C GLY A 78 -14.09 6.35 8.12
N SER A 79 -12.86 5.84 8.26
CA SER A 79 -12.59 4.42 8.52
C SER A 79 -11.66 4.25 9.71
N ASP A 80 -11.93 3.26 10.56
CA ASP A 80 -11.04 2.82 11.65
C ASP A 80 -9.93 1.88 11.16
N GLU A 81 -9.96 1.51 9.87
CA GLU A 81 -9.00 0.61 9.27
C GLU A 81 -7.65 1.29 9.04
N ILE A 82 -6.58 0.67 9.56
CA ILE A 82 -5.19 1.04 9.30
C ILE A 82 -4.58 -0.05 8.42
N ILE A 83 -3.98 0.37 7.31
CA ILE A 83 -3.28 -0.50 6.37
C ILE A 83 -1.79 -0.22 6.50
N THR A 84 -1.00 -1.27 6.66
CA THR A 84 0.45 -1.17 6.68
C THR A 84 1.07 -1.74 5.42
N ALA A 85 2.01 -1.00 4.83
CA ALA A 85 2.67 -1.39 3.59
C ALA A 85 4.18 -1.14 3.65
N LEU A 86 4.94 -1.92 2.89
CA LEU A 86 6.39 -1.74 2.80
C LEU A 86 6.73 -0.40 2.13
N PRO A 87 7.85 0.22 2.50
CA PRO A 87 8.39 1.39 1.81
C PRO A 87 9.12 0.95 0.53
N THR A 88 8.47 0.14 -0.30
CA THR A 88 9.08 -0.37 -1.52
C THR A 88 8.68 0.48 -2.72
N ALA A 89 9.70 1.02 -3.40
CA ALA A 89 9.73 1.73 -4.67
C ALA A 89 9.58 3.26 -4.66
N MET A 90 10.38 3.89 -5.53
CA MET A 90 10.41 5.31 -5.90
C MET A 90 9.04 5.89 -6.31
N ASN A 91 8.04 5.03 -6.54
CA ASN A 91 6.67 5.39 -6.96
C ASN A 91 5.58 4.74 -6.10
N PHE A 92 5.85 4.33 -4.85
CA PHE A 92 4.88 3.67 -3.96
C PHE A 92 3.47 4.30 -4.01
N ARG A 93 3.40 5.64 -3.91
CA ARG A 93 2.13 6.39 -3.92
C ARG A 93 1.31 6.18 -5.20
N LYS A 94 1.95 6.15 -6.36
CA LYS A 94 1.27 5.90 -7.64
C LYS A 94 0.70 4.49 -7.69
N GLY A 95 1.51 3.50 -7.32
CA GLY A 95 1.06 2.10 -7.27
C GLY A 95 -0.07 1.90 -6.26
N PHE A 96 0.01 2.54 -5.10
CA PHE A 96 -1.03 2.48 -4.09
C PHE A 96 -2.35 3.08 -4.61
N ILE A 97 -2.30 4.24 -5.27
CA ILE A 97 -3.49 4.85 -5.90
C ILE A 97 -4.05 3.95 -7.01
N ALA A 98 -3.20 3.35 -7.83
CA ALA A 98 -3.64 2.40 -8.86
C ALA A 98 -4.39 1.21 -8.26
N ASN A 99 -3.83 0.60 -7.20
CA ASN A 99 -4.47 -0.51 -6.50
C ASN A 99 -5.81 -0.09 -5.87
N MET A 100 -5.90 1.12 -5.30
CA MET A 100 -7.18 1.62 -4.76
C MET A 100 -8.24 1.75 -5.83
N ILE A 101 -7.87 2.17 -7.04
CA ILE A 101 -8.80 2.27 -8.16
C ILE A 101 -9.20 0.89 -8.67
N GLU A 102 -8.24 -0.04 -8.77
CA GLU A 102 -8.47 -1.42 -9.19
C GLU A 102 -9.46 -2.15 -8.26
N GLU A 103 -9.31 -1.99 -6.94
CA GLU A 103 -10.24 -2.57 -5.95
C GLU A 103 -11.50 -1.72 -5.72
N GLY A 104 -11.68 -0.62 -6.47
CA GLY A 104 -12.84 0.26 -6.33
C GLY A 104 -12.95 0.95 -4.96
N VAL A 105 -11.84 1.13 -4.26
CA VAL A 105 -11.76 2.00 -3.07
C VAL A 105 -11.78 3.47 -3.48
N LEU A 106 -11.18 3.81 -4.62
CA LEU A 106 -11.12 5.17 -5.15
C LEU A 106 -11.75 5.23 -6.53
N ASP A 107 -12.74 6.11 -6.71
CA ASP A 107 -13.31 6.36 -8.04
C ASP A 107 -12.34 7.25 -8.85
N PRO A 108 -11.82 6.81 -10.00
CA PRO A 108 -10.82 7.55 -10.77
C PRO A 108 -11.37 8.84 -11.40
N LYS A 109 -12.71 9.01 -11.48
CA LYS A 109 -13.35 10.18 -12.09
C LYS A 109 -13.44 11.36 -11.14
N ASN A 110 -13.63 11.10 -9.84
CA ASN A 110 -13.93 12.14 -8.84
C ASN A 110 -13.10 11.99 -7.55
N CYS A 111 -12.26 10.96 -7.45
CA CYS A 111 -11.44 10.67 -6.28
C CYS A 111 -12.25 10.49 -4.98
N GLN A 112 -13.53 10.17 -5.05
CA GLN A 112 -14.32 9.80 -3.89
C GLN A 112 -13.90 8.42 -3.41
N VAL A 113 -13.84 8.26 -2.08
CA VAL A 113 -13.53 6.99 -1.45
C VAL A 113 -14.80 6.23 -1.15
N ASN A 114 -14.84 4.98 -1.61
CA ASN A 114 -15.86 4.03 -1.21
C ASN A 114 -15.42 3.27 0.03
N LEU A 115 -15.90 3.72 1.20
CA LEU A 115 -15.56 3.13 2.50
C LEU A 115 -15.97 1.65 2.61
N SER A 116 -16.97 1.18 1.86
CA SER A 116 -17.38 -0.23 1.90
C SER A 116 -16.28 -1.19 1.43
N ASN A 117 -15.36 -0.70 0.59
CA ASN A 117 -14.32 -1.50 -0.03
C ASN A 117 -12.98 -1.40 0.71
N VAL A 118 -12.84 -0.46 1.65
CA VAL A 118 -11.59 -0.24 2.41
C VAL A 118 -11.18 -1.47 3.20
N LYS A 119 -12.14 -2.18 3.81
CA LYS A 119 -11.86 -3.41 4.56
C LYS A 119 -11.28 -4.50 3.65
N THR A 120 -11.93 -4.78 2.53
CA THR A 120 -11.45 -5.77 1.55
C THR A 120 -10.06 -5.41 1.00
N PHE A 121 -9.84 -4.12 0.74
CA PHE A 121 -8.54 -3.61 0.32
C PHE A 121 -7.46 -3.84 1.38
N LYS A 122 -7.77 -3.58 2.66
CA LYS A 122 -6.87 -3.90 3.77
C LYS A 122 -6.54 -5.39 3.80
N ASP A 123 -7.54 -6.27 3.76
CA ASP A 123 -7.34 -7.72 3.84
C ASP A 123 -6.36 -8.23 2.77
N ARG A 124 -6.31 -7.59 1.60
CA ARG A 124 -5.40 -7.93 0.49
C ARG A 124 -4.00 -7.34 0.64
N TYR A 125 -3.90 -6.05 0.96
CA TYR A 125 -2.63 -5.30 0.85
C TYR A 125 -1.92 -5.07 2.18
N ASN A 126 -2.60 -5.31 3.31
CA ASN A 126 -2.02 -5.15 4.63
C ASN A 126 -0.87 -6.15 4.84
N LYS A 127 0.28 -5.64 5.28
CA LYS A 127 1.43 -6.44 5.70
C LYS A 127 1.57 -6.35 7.20
N ASN A 128 1.61 -7.50 7.88
CA ASN A 128 1.87 -7.49 9.31
C ASN A 128 3.34 -7.14 9.57
N PHE A 129 3.57 -6.06 10.33
CA PHE A 129 4.88 -5.64 10.82
C PHE A 129 5.00 -5.81 12.34
N GLU A 130 4.05 -6.50 12.97
CA GLU A 130 4.17 -6.92 14.36
C GLU A 130 5.39 -7.80 14.53
N ASP A 131 6.12 -7.56 15.61
CA ASP A 131 7.25 -8.38 15.99
C ASP A 131 6.72 -9.78 16.32
N THR A 132 7.06 -10.79 15.52
CA THR A 132 7.06 -12.15 16.03
C THR A 132 8.12 -12.20 17.15
N ASP A 133 7.68 -12.40 18.39
CA ASP A 133 8.57 -12.67 19.51
C ASP A 133 9.57 -13.76 19.09
N THR A 134 10.86 -13.45 19.20
CA THR A 134 11.90 -14.46 18.97
C THR A 134 11.80 -15.46 20.12
N THR A 135 11.29 -16.67 19.85
CA THR A 135 11.36 -17.78 20.80
C THR A 135 12.83 -18.11 21.06
N VAL A 136 13.38 -17.67 22.20
CA VAL A 136 14.70 -18.11 22.65
C VAL A 136 14.55 -19.51 23.23
N ILE A 137 14.99 -20.52 22.47
CA ILE A 137 15.08 -21.89 22.97
C ILE A 137 16.34 -21.98 23.85
N ILE A 138 16.16 -21.96 25.17
CA ILE A 138 17.24 -22.27 26.12
C ILE A 138 17.31 -23.79 26.25
N ASN A 139 18.21 -24.41 25.49
CA ASN A 139 18.57 -25.81 25.70
C ASN A 139 19.56 -25.89 26.86
N ASN A 140 19.10 -26.29 28.05
CA ASN A 140 19.97 -26.78 29.13
C ASN A 140 20.50 -28.19 28.79
N ALA A 141 21.17 -28.32 27.65
CA ALA A 141 21.90 -29.55 27.32
C ALA A 141 23.26 -29.51 28.05
N PRO A 142 23.69 -30.61 28.70
CA PRO A 142 25.05 -30.72 29.19
C PRO A 142 26.02 -30.52 28.02
N ALA A 143 27.10 -29.78 28.29
CA ALA A 143 28.01 -29.24 27.30
C ALA A 143 28.73 -30.33 26.47
N ASP A 144 28.07 -30.88 25.46
CA ASP A 144 28.74 -31.49 24.30
C ASP A 144 27.82 -31.63 23.08
N SER A 145 27.37 -30.50 22.53
CA SER A 145 26.91 -30.48 21.14
C SER A 145 27.17 -29.11 20.54
N ARG A 146 28.29 -28.97 19.82
CA ARG A 146 28.66 -27.74 19.11
C ARG A 146 27.58 -27.38 18.08
N PRO A 147 26.92 -26.20 18.15
CA PRO A 147 26.11 -25.71 17.05
C PRO A 147 27.03 -25.14 15.97
N ARG A 148 26.82 -25.53 14.71
CA ARG A 148 27.30 -24.72 13.57
C ARG A 148 26.41 -23.48 13.51
N ASN A 149 27.02 -22.32 13.76
CA ASN A 149 26.46 -20.97 13.64
C ASN A 149 25.46 -20.56 14.74
N GLY A 150 26.00 -20.26 15.92
CA GLY A 150 25.33 -19.44 16.94
C GLY A 150 26.39 -18.59 17.66
N VAL A 151 26.04 -17.36 18.03
CA VAL A 151 26.91 -16.47 18.83
C VAL A 151 26.75 -16.84 20.30
N ASN A 152 27.86 -17.18 20.97
CA ASN A 152 27.90 -17.46 22.40
C ASN A 152 28.22 -16.18 23.16
N ILE A 153 27.31 -15.72 24.03
CA ILE A 153 27.56 -14.61 24.96
C ILE A 153 27.80 -15.21 26.34
N ARG A 154 28.96 -14.89 26.93
CA ARG A 154 29.34 -15.31 28.27
C ARG A 154 29.18 -14.10 29.20
N ILE A 155 28.23 -14.15 30.14
CA ILE A 155 28.10 -13.13 31.19
C ILE A 155 28.81 -13.68 32.42
N GLY A 156 29.91 -13.04 32.82
CA GLY A 156 30.66 -13.34 34.03
C GLY A 156 30.01 -12.68 35.24
N GLY A 157 30.02 -13.40 36.37
CA GLY A 157 29.69 -12.86 37.70
C GLY A 157 30.88 -12.19 38.36
#